data_AF-N8R8E7-F1
#
_entry.id   AF-N8R8E7-F1
#
_cell.length_a   1.000
_cell.length_b   1.000
_cell.length_c   1.000
_cell.angle_alpha   90.00
_cell.angle_beta   90.00
_cell.angle_gamma   90.00
#
_symmetry.space_group_name_H-M   'P 1'
#
loop_
_entity.id
_entity.type
_entity.pdbx_description
1 polymer ?
#
loop_
_entity_poly.entity_id
_entity_poly.type
_entity_poly.pdbx_seq_one_letter_code
_entity_poly.pdbx_strand_id
1 'polypeptide(L)'
;MKKIAYGLGLSVTLLAGCSSVAPHSGLKPTQSNTVTVEFVGNNIYSVPEQQGTVSLYALETGLADAPATLIQQKQVQVSQVPFTVNFTVPADHKKLIQPTVRGDAEITYYVTWESATQNLTGKDAIVIDYDRKFPRVKLGSGKQQIYLK
;
A
#
# COMPACT_ATOMS: atom_id res chain seq x y z
N MET A 1 44.66 65.93 21.72
CA MET A 1 43.50 65.04 21.48
C MET A 1 44.06 63.65 21.15
N LYS A 2 44.18 62.76 22.13
CA LYS A 2 43.26 61.64 22.49
C LYS A 2 43.36 60.43 21.52
N LYS A 3 44.14 59.42 21.95
CA LYS A 3 44.01 57.92 21.93
C LYS A 3 43.34 57.29 20.67
N ILE A 4 43.79 56.15 20.11
CA ILE A 4 43.70 54.78 20.66
C ILE A 4 44.52 53.82 19.76
N ALA A 5 45.01 52.74 20.37
CA ALA A 5 45.87 51.70 19.81
C ALA A 5 45.11 50.39 19.49
N TYR A 6 45.87 49.44 18.92
CA TYR A 6 45.72 47.96 18.90
C TYR A 6 44.82 47.28 17.85
N GLY A 7 45.39 46.21 17.28
CA GLY A 7 44.64 44.99 16.95
C GLY A 7 45.04 44.27 15.66
N LEU A 8 46.14 43.50 15.68
CA LEU A 8 46.44 42.45 14.70
C LEU A 8 45.50 41.26 14.95
N GLY A 9 44.60 40.97 14.02
CA GLY A 9 43.71 39.79 14.06
C GLY A 9 44.01 38.85 12.90
N LEU A 10 44.78 37.79 13.18
CA LEU A 10 45.03 36.66 12.28
C LEU A 10 43.91 35.62 12.50
N SER A 11 42.90 35.58 11.61
CA SER A 11 41.87 34.54 11.66
C SER A 11 42.35 33.29 10.92
N VAL A 12 42.65 32.23 11.69
CA VAL A 12 42.85 30.87 11.20
C VAL A 12 41.49 30.18 11.15
N THR A 13 40.98 29.89 9.96
CA THR A 13 39.78 29.08 9.75
C THR A 13 40.16 27.60 9.69
N LEU A 14 39.93 26.88 10.79
CA LEU A 14 39.94 25.42 10.81
C LEU A 14 38.58 24.90 10.33
N LEU A 15 38.51 24.42 9.09
CA LEU A 15 37.38 23.61 8.61
C LEU A 15 37.57 22.19 9.13
N ALA A 16 37.01 21.91 10.31
CA ALA A 16 36.82 20.55 10.79
C ALA A 16 35.80 19.85 9.87
N GLY A 17 36.26 18.82 9.16
CA GLY A 17 35.40 17.93 8.38
C GLY A 17 34.51 17.11 9.32
N CYS A 18 33.23 17.43 9.38
CA CYS A 18 32.22 16.55 9.94
C CYS A 18 31.93 15.44 8.94
N SER A 19 32.72 14.37 8.97
CA SER A 19 32.28 13.07 8.44
C SER A 19 31.20 12.55 9.39
N SER A 20 29.93 12.85 9.11
CA SER A 20 28.81 12.20 9.79
C SER A 20 28.77 10.75 9.35
N VAL A 21 29.39 9.89 10.17
CA VAL A 21 29.08 8.46 10.19
C VAL A 21 27.61 8.35 10.57
N ALA A 22 26.75 8.14 9.58
CA ALA A 22 25.38 7.76 9.84
C ALA A 22 25.41 6.45 10.66
N PRO A 23 24.80 6.40 11.85
CA PRO A 23 24.68 5.15 12.56
C PRO A 23 23.87 4.20 11.68
N HIS A 24 24.50 3.11 11.26
CA HIS A 24 23.84 1.96 10.66
C HIS A 24 22.96 1.32 11.73
N SER A 25 21.81 1.95 12.00
CA SER A 25 20.73 1.33 12.75
C SER A 25 20.28 0.14 11.90
N GLY A 26 20.64 -1.05 12.35
CA GLY A 26 20.13 -2.34 11.88
C GLY A 26 18.64 -2.49 12.19
N LEU A 27 17.82 -1.55 11.73
CA LEU A 27 16.41 -1.74 11.53
C LEU A 27 16.30 -2.75 10.40
N LYS A 28 16.13 -4.03 10.75
CA LYS A 28 15.38 -4.93 9.86
C LYS A 28 14.14 -4.15 9.46
N PRO A 29 13.88 -3.91 8.16
CA PRO A 29 12.69 -3.19 7.76
C PRO A 29 11.52 -3.90 8.43
N THR A 30 10.83 -3.20 9.34
CA THR A 30 9.58 -3.70 9.91
C THR A 30 8.70 -3.94 8.71
N GLN A 31 8.55 -5.22 8.35
CA GLN A 31 7.88 -5.61 7.13
C GLN A 31 6.47 -5.05 7.26
N SER A 32 6.17 -3.99 6.50
CA SER A 32 4.92 -3.27 6.67
C SER A 32 3.81 -4.21 6.24
N ASN A 33 3.01 -4.69 7.19
CA ASN A 33 1.86 -5.55 6.93
C ASN A 33 0.67 -4.72 6.40
N THR A 34 0.94 -3.68 5.62
CA THR A 34 -0.08 -2.83 5.03
C THR A 34 -0.20 -3.13 3.56
N VAL A 35 -1.43 -3.01 3.06
CA VAL A 35 -1.74 -2.98 1.63
C VAL A 35 -2.55 -1.73 1.37
N THR A 36 -2.02 -0.83 0.55
CA THR A 36 -2.76 0.33 0.07
C THR A 36 -3.10 0.11 -1.38
N VAL A 37 -4.40 0.07 -1.70
CA VAL A 37 -4.90 -0.07 -3.07
C VAL A 37 -5.66 1.17 -3.52
N GLU A 38 -5.37 1.61 -4.74
CA GLU A 38 -6.10 2.65 -5.45
C GLU A 38 -6.83 2.01 -6.62
N PHE A 39 -8.15 2.09 -6.63
CA PHE A 39 -8.97 1.65 -7.74
C PHE A 39 -9.01 2.77 -8.77
N VAL A 40 -8.52 2.49 -9.98
CA VAL A 40 -8.31 3.48 -11.04
C VAL A 40 -9.00 3.06 -12.32
N GLY A 41 -9.75 3.97 -12.94
CA GLY A 41 -10.19 3.80 -14.32
C GLY A 41 -9.27 4.53 -15.30
N ASN A 42 -9.71 4.64 -16.55
CA ASN A 42 -8.95 5.34 -17.59
C ASN A 42 -8.91 6.86 -17.38
N ASN A 43 -9.92 7.41 -16.70
CA ASN A 43 -10.03 8.83 -16.35
C ASN A 43 -10.56 8.95 -14.91
N ILE A 44 -10.60 10.19 -14.40
CA ILE A 44 -11.35 10.52 -13.20
C ILE A 44 -12.83 10.67 -13.58
N TYR A 45 -13.73 9.99 -12.88
CA TYR A 45 -15.17 10.07 -13.11
C TYR A 45 -15.97 9.87 -11.84
N SER A 46 -17.16 10.46 -11.79
CA SER A 46 -18.14 10.24 -10.72
C SER A 46 -19.00 9.03 -11.01
N VAL A 47 -19.41 8.34 -9.95
CA VAL A 47 -20.45 7.30 -9.98
C VAL A 47 -21.57 7.70 -9.03
N PRO A 48 -22.80 7.17 -9.19
CA PRO A 48 -23.80 7.26 -8.13
C PRO A 48 -23.21 6.76 -6.81
N GLU A 49 -23.49 7.48 -5.73
CA GLU A 49 -22.98 7.09 -4.42
C GLU A 49 -23.46 5.67 -4.09
N GLN A 50 -22.51 4.80 -3.80
CA GLN A 50 -22.77 3.40 -3.51
C GLN A 50 -21.87 2.91 -2.38
N GLN A 51 -22.45 2.09 -1.51
CA GLN A 51 -21.67 1.31 -0.55
C GLN A 51 -21.17 0.04 -1.24
N GLY A 52 -19.97 -0.41 -0.87
CA GLY A 52 -19.44 -1.69 -1.31
C GLY A 52 -18.39 -2.25 -0.38
N THR A 53 -18.02 -3.50 -0.62
CA THR A 53 -17.07 -4.25 0.17
C THR A 53 -15.80 -4.46 -0.64
N VAL A 54 -14.67 -4.10 -0.06
CA VAL A 54 -13.34 -4.41 -0.59
C VAL A 54 -12.75 -5.52 0.25
N SER A 55 -12.48 -6.66 -0.39
CA SER A 55 -11.98 -7.86 0.30
C SER A 55 -10.57 -8.21 -0.18
N LEU A 56 -9.68 -8.41 0.79
CA LEU A 56 -8.31 -8.87 0.61
C LEU A 56 -8.29 -10.38 0.86
N TYR A 57 -7.89 -11.13 -0.16
CA TYR A 57 -7.72 -12.57 -0.10
C TYR A 57 -6.24 -12.94 -0.19
N ALA A 58 -5.90 -14.12 0.30
CA ALA A 58 -4.55 -14.69 0.23
C ALA A 58 -4.57 -16.17 -0.14
N LEU A 59 -3.55 -16.61 -0.87
CA LEU A 59 -3.33 -18.00 -1.24
C LEU A 59 -1.81 -18.27 -1.27
N GLU A 60 -1.39 -19.49 -0.95
CA GLU A 60 -0.02 -19.93 -1.22
C GLU A 60 0.23 -20.01 -2.74
N THR A 61 1.23 -19.28 -3.23
CA THR A 61 1.47 -19.05 -4.67
C THR A 61 1.59 -20.33 -5.50
N GLY A 62 2.17 -21.39 -4.91
CA GLY A 62 2.40 -22.67 -5.60
C GLY A 62 1.25 -23.67 -5.50
N LEU A 63 0.17 -23.34 -4.80
CA LEU A 63 -0.90 -24.28 -4.53
C LEU A 63 -1.94 -24.28 -5.65
N ALA A 64 -1.97 -25.37 -6.42
CA ALA A 64 -2.93 -25.57 -7.48
C ALA A 64 -4.34 -25.81 -6.92
N ASP A 65 -5.35 -25.31 -7.65
CA ASP A 65 -6.78 -25.56 -7.42
C ASP A 65 -7.31 -25.26 -6.00
N ALA A 66 -6.58 -24.43 -5.25
CA ALA A 66 -6.98 -24.03 -3.91
C ALA A 66 -7.71 -22.70 -3.89
N PRO A 67 -8.79 -22.58 -3.10
CA PRO A 67 -9.51 -21.32 -2.96
C PRO A 67 -8.68 -20.29 -2.21
N ALA A 68 -8.76 -19.03 -2.64
CA ALA A 68 -8.13 -17.94 -1.89
C ALA A 68 -8.90 -17.70 -0.58
N THR A 69 -8.17 -17.57 0.52
CA THR A 69 -8.76 -17.35 1.85
C THR A 69 -8.96 -15.86 2.12
N LEU A 70 -10.12 -15.48 2.64
CA LEU A 70 -10.38 -14.11 3.08
C LEU A 70 -9.49 -13.75 4.27
N ILE A 71 -8.73 -12.68 4.14
CA ILE A 71 -7.86 -12.15 5.22
C ILE A 71 -8.53 -10.99 5.94
N GLN A 72 -9.08 -10.06 5.17
CA GLN A 72 -9.72 -8.86 5.69
C GLN A 72 -10.72 -8.30 4.68
N GLN A 73 -11.80 -7.69 5.17
CA GLN A 73 -12.77 -6.96 4.36
C GLN A 73 -13.01 -5.57 4.95
N LYS A 74 -13.34 -4.61 4.10
CA LYS A 74 -13.73 -3.25 4.49
C LYS A 74 -14.94 -2.79 3.70
N GLN A 75 -15.94 -2.28 4.40
CA GLN A 75 -17.01 -1.54 3.78
C GLN A 75 -16.54 -0.12 3.50
N VAL A 76 -16.85 0.39 2.32
CA VAL A 76 -16.52 1.75 1.89
C VAL A 76 -17.69 2.36 1.13
N GLN A 77 -17.83 3.67 1.23
CA GLN A 77 -18.76 4.47 0.43
C GLN A 77 -17.98 5.16 -0.68
N VAL A 78 -18.45 5.04 -1.92
CA VAL A 78 -17.77 5.54 -3.12
C VAL A 78 -18.74 6.33 -3.98
N SER A 79 -18.35 7.53 -4.38
CA SER A 79 -19.05 8.38 -5.35
C SER A 79 -18.15 8.87 -6.49
N GLN A 80 -16.88 8.46 -6.49
CA GLN A 80 -15.88 8.87 -7.47
C GLN A 80 -14.78 7.83 -7.62
N VAL A 81 -14.27 7.72 -8.85
CA VAL A 81 -13.04 6.99 -9.20
C VAL A 81 -11.97 8.03 -9.62
N PRO A 82 -10.72 7.92 -9.12
CA PRO A 82 -10.21 6.85 -8.26
C PRO A 82 -10.61 6.97 -6.80
N PHE A 83 -10.59 5.84 -6.09
CA PHE A 83 -10.72 5.79 -4.63
C PHE A 83 -9.67 4.84 -4.03
N THR A 84 -9.31 5.05 -2.75
CA THR A 84 -8.24 4.31 -2.08
C THR A 84 -8.76 3.56 -0.86
N VAL A 85 -8.26 2.33 -0.68
CA VAL A 85 -8.51 1.49 0.50
C VAL A 85 -7.19 1.04 1.09
N ASN A 86 -7.08 1.14 2.42
CA ASN A 86 -5.92 0.68 3.18
C ASN A 86 -6.30 -0.56 3.99
N PHE A 87 -5.50 -1.62 3.94
CA PHE A 87 -5.60 -2.80 4.79
C PHE A 87 -4.44 -2.83 5.78
N THR A 88 -4.75 -3.27 7.00
CA THR A 88 -3.75 -3.55 8.03
C THR A 88 -3.83 -5.03 8.31
N VAL A 89 -2.95 -5.79 7.67
CA VAL A 89 -2.93 -7.25 7.70
C VAL A 89 -2.32 -7.70 9.04
N PRO A 90 -2.95 -8.67 9.74
CA PRO A 90 -2.38 -9.23 10.97
C PRO A 90 -0.98 -9.78 10.75
N ALA A 91 -0.09 -9.62 11.73
CA ALA A 91 1.27 -10.13 11.62
C ALA A 91 1.33 -11.66 11.42
N ASP A 92 0.37 -12.38 11.97
CA ASP A 92 0.24 -13.82 11.84
C ASP A 92 -0.85 -14.26 10.84
N HIS A 93 -1.17 -13.41 9.85
CA HIS A 93 -2.16 -13.70 8.80
C HIS A 93 -1.95 -15.04 8.08
N LYS A 94 -0.71 -15.57 8.00
CA LYS A 94 -0.45 -16.89 7.42
C LYS A 94 -1.23 -18.01 8.13
N LYS A 95 -1.51 -17.87 9.43
CA LYS A 95 -2.33 -18.83 10.19
C LYS A 95 -3.80 -18.81 9.78
N LEU A 96 -4.26 -17.73 9.14
CA LEU A 96 -5.63 -17.60 8.66
C LEU A 96 -5.83 -18.34 7.33
N ILE A 97 -4.77 -18.56 6.57
CA ILE A 97 -4.83 -19.11 5.20
C ILE A 97 -5.17 -20.60 5.25
N GLN A 98 -6.13 -20.99 4.42
CA GLN A 98 -6.52 -22.37 4.18
C GLN A 98 -6.29 -22.76 2.71
N PRO A 99 -5.79 -23.98 2.45
CA PRO A 99 -5.27 -24.93 3.46
C PRO A 99 -4.03 -24.37 4.18
N THR A 100 -3.69 -24.97 5.32
CA THR A 100 -2.59 -24.49 6.15
C THR A 100 -1.30 -24.41 5.36
N VAL A 101 -0.71 -23.22 5.37
CA VAL A 101 0.53 -22.91 4.66
C VAL A 101 1.74 -23.08 5.57
N ARG A 102 2.90 -23.37 4.98
CA ARG A 102 4.16 -23.40 5.72
C ARG A 102 4.56 -21.99 6.16
N GLY A 103 5.37 -21.87 7.21
CA GLY A 103 5.85 -20.58 7.69
C GLY A 103 6.66 -19.79 6.64
N ASP A 104 7.41 -20.51 5.81
CA ASP A 104 8.22 -19.99 4.71
C ASP A 104 7.48 -19.89 3.37
N ALA A 105 6.20 -20.28 3.31
CA ALA A 105 5.41 -20.25 2.09
C ALA A 105 5.34 -18.84 1.49
N GLU A 106 5.48 -18.78 0.16
CA GLU A 106 5.21 -17.57 -0.61
C GLU A 106 3.70 -17.38 -0.73
N ILE A 107 3.23 -16.18 -0.37
CA ILE A 107 1.81 -15.85 -0.34
C ILE A 107 1.52 -14.83 -1.44
N THR A 108 0.53 -15.13 -2.28
CA THR A 108 -0.06 -14.16 -3.21
C THR A 108 -1.32 -13.57 -2.58
N TYR A 109 -1.48 -12.24 -2.69
CA TYR A 109 -2.68 -11.53 -2.23
C TYR A 109 -3.46 -10.98 -3.41
N TYR A 110 -4.79 -10.95 -3.27
CA TYR A 110 -5.72 -10.47 -4.28
C TYR A 110 -6.74 -9.53 -3.65
N VAL A 111 -7.19 -8.55 -4.41
CA VAL A 111 -8.25 -7.64 -3.99
C VAL A 111 -9.47 -7.81 -4.88
N THR A 112 -10.65 -7.74 -4.28
CA THR A 112 -11.94 -7.72 -4.98
C THR A 112 -12.75 -6.50 -4.57
N TRP A 113 -13.75 -6.18 -5.38
CA TRP A 113 -14.76 -5.17 -5.12
C TRP A 113 -16.13 -5.79 -5.36
N GLU A 114 -17.06 -5.55 -4.43
CA GLU A 114 -18.46 -5.92 -4.57
C GLU A 114 -19.34 -4.73 -4.13
N SER A 115 -20.19 -4.24 -5.02
CA SER A 115 -21.16 -3.20 -4.65
C SER A 115 -22.29 -3.82 -3.83
N ALA A 116 -22.69 -3.16 -2.74
CA ALA A 116 -23.92 -3.51 -2.02
C ALA A 116 -25.18 -3.14 -2.81
N THR A 117 -25.04 -2.26 -3.81
CA THR A 117 -26.14 -1.88 -4.70
C THR A 117 -26.23 -2.87 -5.85
N GLN A 118 -27.37 -3.56 -5.95
CA GLN A 118 -27.62 -4.52 -7.03
C GLN A 118 -28.02 -3.80 -8.32
N ASN A 119 -27.86 -4.49 -9.46
CA ASN A 119 -28.33 -4.05 -10.79
C ASN A 119 -27.68 -2.76 -11.34
N LEU A 120 -26.54 -2.33 -10.80
CA LEU A 120 -25.72 -1.29 -11.43
C LEU A 120 -25.16 -1.82 -12.76
N THR A 121 -25.24 -1.00 -13.81
CA THR A 121 -24.75 -1.35 -15.15
C THR A 121 -24.05 -0.18 -15.81
N GLY A 122 -23.27 -0.47 -16.86
CA GLY A 122 -22.59 0.55 -17.65
C GLY A 122 -21.71 1.47 -16.80
N LYS A 123 -21.80 2.78 -17.06
CA LYS A 123 -21.00 3.83 -16.41
C LYS A 123 -21.21 3.97 -14.89
N ASP A 124 -22.29 3.40 -14.36
CA ASP A 124 -22.63 3.51 -12.93
C ASP A 124 -22.07 2.34 -12.11
N ALA A 125 -21.64 1.26 -12.79
CA ALA A 125 -21.04 0.10 -12.17
C ALA A 125 -19.53 0.25 -12.02
N ILE A 126 -19.01 0.00 -10.82
CA ILE A 126 -17.58 -0.19 -10.59
C ILE A 126 -17.27 -1.67 -10.81
N VAL A 127 -16.48 -1.98 -11.83
CA VAL A 127 -16.10 -3.35 -12.20
C VAL A 127 -14.58 -3.43 -12.36
N ILE A 128 -13.94 -4.38 -11.67
CA ILE A 128 -12.50 -4.63 -11.84
C ILE A 128 -12.24 -5.18 -13.25
N ASP A 129 -11.24 -4.61 -13.91
CA ASP A 129 -10.77 -5.05 -15.22
C ASP A 129 -9.77 -6.22 -15.07
N TYR A 130 -10.32 -7.41 -14.86
CA TYR A 130 -9.55 -8.65 -14.76
C TYR A 130 -8.79 -9.00 -16.05
N ASP A 131 -9.29 -8.52 -17.20
CA ASP A 131 -8.70 -8.76 -18.52
C ASP A 131 -7.44 -7.91 -18.72
N ARG A 132 -7.46 -6.66 -18.23
CA ARG A 132 -6.29 -5.77 -18.26
C ARG A 132 -5.19 -6.21 -17.31
N LYS A 133 -5.54 -6.47 -16.05
CA LYS A 133 -4.57 -6.94 -15.05
C LYS A 133 -5.29 -7.57 -13.87
N PHE A 134 -4.93 -8.82 -13.59
CA PHE A 134 -5.41 -9.51 -12.40
C PHE A 134 -5.05 -8.71 -11.12
N PRO A 135 -5.96 -8.52 -10.16
CA PRO A 135 -5.83 -7.58 -9.03
C PRO A 135 -4.92 -8.10 -7.91
N ARG A 136 -3.70 -8.50 -8.27
CA ARG A 136 -2.66 -8.96 -7.34
C ARG A 136 -2.01 -7.79 -6.63
N VAL A 137 -1.78 -7.96 -5.34
CA VAL A 137 -1.12 -6.96 -4.47
C VAL A 137 -0.05 -7.61 -3.62
N LYS A 138 0.86 -6.79 -3.10
CA LYS A 138 1.96 -7.20 -2.24
C LYS A 138 1.91 -6.42 -0.92
N LEU A 139 2.24 -7.08 0.18
CA LEU A 139 2.45 -6.41 1.47
C LEU A 139 3.62 -5.41 1.37
N GLY A 140 3.48 -4.26 2.00
CA GLY A 140 4.55 -3.29 2.16
C GLY A 140 5.08 -2.65 0.88
N SER A 141 4.38 -2.82 -0.25
CA SER A 141 4.79 -2.30 -1.56
C SER A 141 4.25 -0.89 -1.86
N GLY A 142 3.86 -0.14 -0.83
CA GLY A 142 3.23 1.17 -0.97
C GLY A 142 1.85 1.10 -1.65
N LYS A 143 1.45 2.21 -2.29
CA LYS A 143 0.18 2.34 -3.02
C LYS A 143 0.24 1.59 -4.34
N GLN A 144 -0.70 0.67 -4.53
CA GLN A 144 -0.79 -0.22 -5.70
C GLN A 144 -2.11 0.01 -6.43
N GLN A 145 -2.10 -0.08 -7.75
CA GLN A 145 -3.29 0.20 -8.56
C GLN A 145 -4.05 -1.08 -8.93
N ILE A 146 -5.37 -1.02 -8.77
CA ILE A 146 -6.33 -2.00 -9.28
C ILE A 146 -7.11 -1.31 -10.41
N TYR A 147 -7.09 -1.90 -11.60
CA TYR A 147 -7.72 -1.29 -12.76
C TYR A 147 -9.21 -1.60 -12.82
N LEU A 148 -10.00 -0.60 -13.17
CA LEU A 148 -11.44 -0.67 -13.40
C LEU A 148 -11.74 -0.57 -14.90
N LYS A 149 -12.87 -1.14 -15.31
CA LYS A 149 -13.41 -1.03 -16.67
C LYS A 149 -13.97 0.38 -16.95
#